data_AF-A0A6A8ESF1-F1
#
_entry.id   AF-A0A6A8ESF1-F1
#
_cell.length_a   1.000
_cell.length_b   1.000
_cell.length_c   1.000
_cell.angle_alpha   90.00
_cell.angle_beta   90.00
_cell.angle_gamma   90.00
#
_symmetry.space_group_name_H-M   'P 1'
#
loop_
_entity.id
_entity.type
_entity.pdbx_description
1 polymer ?
#
loop_
_entity_poly.entity_id
_entity_poly.type
_entity_poly.pdbx_seq_one_letter_code
_entity_poly.pdbx_strand_id
1 'polypeptide(L)'
;MTPEIILDRTGIDVTRVEQGDESWHSLRLGVITASEVHNVISKPKSGKKWTDMKMSYFLTLLAEVCTGVAPEVNAKALAWGKQYEA
;
A
#
# COMPACT_ATOMS: atom_id res chain seq x y z
N MET A 1 10.65 -8.53 -13.51
CA MET A 1 9.39 -8.69 -12.75
C MET A 1 8.40 -9.36 -13.68
N THR A 2 7.92 -10.55 -13.33
CA THR A 2 6.97 -11.33 -14.16
C THR A 2 5.87 -11.92 -13.28
N PRO A 3 4.71 -12.29 -13.83
CA PRO A 3 3.64 -12.96 -13.08
C PRO A 3 4.10 -14.21 -12.32
N GLU A 4 5.02 -14.99 -12.90
CA GLU A 4 5.54 -16.22 -12.30
C GLU A 4 6.34 -15.93 -11.02
N ILE A 5 7.12 -14.85 -11.00
CA ILE A 5 7.86 -14.42 -9.80
C ILE A 5 6.88 -14.01 -8.69
N ILE A 6 5.79 -13.33 -9.03
CA ILE A 6 4.77 -12.93 -8.05
C ILE A 6 4.12 -14.19 -7.47
N LEU A 7 3.64 -15.08 -8.35
CA LEU A 7 2.99 -16.33 -7.98
C LEU A 7 3.89 -17.20 -7.08
N ASP A 8 5.16 -17.36 -7.42
CA ASP A 8 6.13 -18.13 -6.63
C ASP A 8 6.34 -17.54 -5.22
N ARG A 9 6.34 -16.20 -5.12
CA ARG A 9 6.65 -15.50 -3.86
C ARG A 9 5.46 -15.29 -2.94
N THR A 10 4.25 -15.19 -3.50
CA THR A 10 3.05 -14.82 -2.74
C THR A 10 1.94 -15.86 -2.83
N GLY A 11 2.01 -16.81 -3.76
CA GLY A 11 0.93 -17.75 -4.06
C GLY A 11 -0.24 -17.11 -4.82
N ILE A 12 -0.12 -15.85 -5.25
CA ILE A 12 -1.19 -15.09 -5.90
C ILE A 12 -0.90 -14.95 -7.39
N ASP A 13 -1.84 -15.42 -8.22
CA ASP A 13 -1.83 -15.17 -9.67
C ASP A 13 -2.31 -13.74 -9.95
N VAL A 14 -1.36 -12.84 -10.22
CA VAL A 14 -1.61 -11.41 -10.45
C VAL A 14 -2.53 -11.15 -11.65
N THR A 15 -2.61 -12.07 -12.61
CA THR A 15 -3.42 -11.87 -13.84
C THR A 15 -4.93 -11.96 -13.57
N ARG A 16 -5.31 -12.44 -12.38
CA ARG A 16 -6.69 -12.62 -11.92
C ARG A 16 -7.08 -11.67 -10.79
N VAL A 17 -6.20 -10.75 -10.42
CA VAL A 17 -6.42 -9.82 -9.32
C VAL A 17 -7.18 -8.59 -9.83
N GLU A 18 -8.32 -8.29 -9.23
CA GLU A 18 -9.05 -7.05 -9.48
C GLU A 18 -8.83 -6.04 -8.35
N GLN A 19 -8.98 -4.75 -8.66
CA GLN A 19 -8.76 -3.69 -7.68
C GLN A 19 -9.78 -3.78 -6.53
N GLY A 20 -9.27 -3.81 -5.30
CA GLY A 20 -10.07 -3.91 -4.08
C GLY A 20 -10.39 -5.33 -3.64
N ASP A 21 -9.88 -6.36 -4.33
CA ASP A 21 -9.94 -7.73 -3.84
C ASP A 21 -9.00 -7.97 -2.66
N GLU A 22 -9.25 -9.02 -1.88
CA GLU A 22 -8.37 -9.43 -0.79
C GLU A 22 -6.93 -9.71 -1.25
N SER A 23 -6.78 -10.35 -2.42
CA SER A 23 -5.48 -10.61 -3.04
C SER A 23 -4.78 -9.32 -3.48
N TRP A 24 -5.54 -8.31 -3.92
CA TRP A 24 -5.02 -6.98 -4.24
C TRP A 24 -4.48 -6.27 -3.00
N HIS A 25 -5.20 -6.35 -1.87
CA HIS A 25 -4.72 -5.84 -0.59
C HIS A 25 -3.48 -6.58 -0.10
N SER A 26 -3.48 -7.91 -0.21
CA SER A 26 -2.36 -8.76 0.23
C SER A 26 -1.06 -8.46 -0.52
N LEU A 27 -1.14 -8.26 -1.85
CA LEU A 27 0.02 -7.90 -2.67
C LEU A 27 0.62 -6.53 -2.34
N ARG A 28 -0.10 -5.68 -1.61
CA ARG A 28 0.29 -4.30 -1.28
C ARG A 28 0.86 -4.15 0.13
N LEU A 29 0.78 -5.17 0.98
CA LEU A 29 1.28 -5.12 2.36
C LEU A 29 2.78 -4.81 2.39
N GLY A 30 3.15 -3.73 3.08
CA GLY A 30 4.54 -3.29 3.20
C GLY A 30 5.14 -2.69 1.92
N VAL A 31 4.35 -2.54 0.85
CA VAL A 31 4.80 -1.98 -0.43
C VAL A 31 4.60 -0.46 -0.41
N ILE A 32 5.60 0.30 -0.89
CA ILE A 32 5.42 1.74 -1.13
C ILE A 32 4.45 1.92 -2.31
N THR A 33 3.26 2.43 -2.03
CA THR A 33 2.21 2.60 -3.04
C THR A 33 2.19 4.03 -3.59
N ALA A 34 1.65 4.20 -4.80
CA ALA A 34 1.60 5.50 -5.45
C ALA A 34 0.82 6.56 -4.66
N SER A 35 -0.27 6.17 -3.99
CA SER A 35 -1.10 7.10 -3.19
C SER A 35 -0.35 7.65 -1.97
N GLU A 36 0.57 6.86 -1.40
CA GLU A 36 1.28 7.20 -0.15
C GLU A 36 2.72 7.69 -0.37
N VAL A 37 3.22 7.67 -1.62
CA VAL A 37 4.60 8.05 -1.95
C VAL A 37 4.95 9.50 -1.54
N HIS A 38 3.93 10.37 -1.45
CA HIS A 38 4.09 11.75 -0.99
C HIS A 38 4.70 11.84 0.42
N ASN A 39 4.44 10.86 1.29
CA ASN A 39 5.06 10.75 2.62
C ASN A 39 6.56 10.45 2.50
N VAL A 40 6.94 9.55 1.59
CA VAL A 40 8.34 9.09 1.39
C VAL A 40 9.23 10.22 0.89
N ILE A 41 8.73 11.04 -0.03
CA ILE A 41 9.49 12.15 -0.63
C ILE A 41 9.40 13.46 0.17
N SER A 42 8.63 13.48 1.26
CA SER A 42 8.46 14.68 2.09
C SER A 42 9.81 15.13 2.67
N LYS A 43 10.01 16.46 2.70
CA LYS A 43 11.25 17.11 3.14
C LYS A 43 10.98 17.95 4.38
N PRO A 44 11.91 17.97 5.36
CA PRO A 44 11.78 18.88 6.49
C PRO A 44 11.94 20.34 6.02
N LYS A 45 11.33 21.28 6.75
CA LYS A 45 11.53 22.72 6.48
C LYS A 45 12.98 23.16 6.71
N SER A 46 13.68 22.50 7.63
CA SER A 46 15.10 22.74 7.93
C SER A 46 15.74 21.48 8.50
N GLY A 47 17.06 21.35 8.36
CA GLY A 47 17.83 20.20 8.84
C GLY A 47 17.71 18.95 7.95
N LYS A 48 18.08 17.80 8.51
CA LYS A 48 18.17 16.50 7.80
C LYS A 48 17.29 15.40 8.41
N LYS A 49 16.53 15.69 9.47
CA LYS A 49 15.63 14.72 10.09
C LYS A 49 14.45 14.42 9.15
N TRP A 50 13.92 13.20 9.22
CA TRP A 50 12.68 12.89 8.51
C TRP A 50 11.51 13.66 9.13
N THR A 51 10.51 13.95 8.29
CA THR A 51 9.25 14.56 8.72
C THR A 51 8.43 13.55 9.52
N ASP A 52 7.50 14.04 10.34
CA ASP A 52 6.63 13.17 11.13
C ASP A 52 5.75 12.28 10.24
N MET A 53 5.28 12.79 9.10
CA MET A 53 4.53 12.01 8.11
C MET A 53 5.36 10.90 7.47
N LYS A 54 6.64 11.16 7.16
CA LYS A 54 7.54 10.12 6.66
C LYS A 54 7.80 9.05 7.70
N MET A 55 8.02 9.44 8.95
CA MET A 55 8.19 8.50 10.07
C MET A 55 6.92 7.68 10.34
N SER A 56 5.75 8.32 10.30
CA SER A 56 4.45 7.65 10.46
C SER A 56 4.25 6.59 9.38
N TYR A 57 4.40 6.94 8.11
CA TYR A 57 4.24 5.99 7.01
C TYR A 57 5.29 4.86 7.04
N PHE A 58 6.52 5.17 7.47
CA PHE A 58 7.55 4.15 7.69
C PHE A 58 7.11 3.10 8.74
N LEU A 59 6.56 3.54 9.87
CA LEU A 59 6.06 2.64 10.91
C LEU A 59 4.83 1.87 10.44
N THR A 60 3.95 2.48 9.64
CA THR A 60 2.79 1.79 9.04
C THR A 60 3.24 0.63 8.16
N LEU A 61 4.18 0.85 7.24
CA LEU A 61 4.70 -0.21 6.37
C LEU A 61 5.39 -1.33 7.15
N LEU A 62 6.16 -0.98 8.21
CA LEU A 62 6.75 -2.00 9.08
C LEU A 62 5.69 -2.80 9.83
N ALA A 63 4.62 -2.15 10.30
CA ALA A 63 3.52 -2.83 10.96
C ALA A 63 2.86 -3.82 10.00
N GLU A 64 2.52 -3.42 8.77
CA GLU A 64 1.91 -4.29 7.75
C GLU A 64 2.76 -5.53 7.46
N VAL A 65 4.09 -5.38 7.36
CA VAL A 65 5.01 -6.52 7.18
C VAL A 65 5.01 -7.45 8.38
N CYS A 66 5.03 -6.91 9.59
CA CYS A 66 5.11 -7.69 10.83
C CYS A 66 3.79 -8.37 11.21
N THR A 67 2.65 -7.77 10.86
CA THR A 67 1.32 -8.27 11.22
C THR A 67 0.64 -9.04 10.10
N GLY A 68 1.07 -8.85 8.85
CA GLY A 68 0.40 -9.41 7.67
C GLY A 68 -0.97 -8.79 7.41
N VAL A 69 -1.31 -7.68 8.07
CA VAL A 69 -2.61 -7.00 7.90
C VAL A 69 -2.44 -5.50 7.78
N ALA A 70 -3.21 -4.91 6.86
CA ALA A 70 -3.39 -3.46 6.77
C ALA A 70 -4.80 -3.12 7.30
N PRO A 71 -4.95 -2.11 8.17
CA PRO A 71 -6.27 -1.70 8.63
C PRO A 71 -7.11 -1.19 7.47
N GLU A 72 -8.33 -1.71 7.34
CA GLU A 72 -9.25 -1.28 6.30
C GLU A 72 -9.72 0.16 6.56
N VAL A 73 -9.41 1.06 5.63
CA VAL A 73 -9.91 2.44 5.67
C VAL A 73 -11.30 2.46 5.05
N ASN A 74 -12.33 2.23 5.86
CA ASN A 74 -13.72 2.30 5.42
C ASN A 74 -14.17 3.75 5.20
N ALA A 75 -13.74 4.34 4.08
CA ALA A 75 -14.07 5.70 3.69
C ALA A 75 -15.16 5.74 2.60
N LYS A 76 -16.14 6.62 2.77
CA LYS A 76 -17.19 6.89 1.76
C LYS A 76 -16.60 7.21 0.38
N ALA A 77 -15.42 7.83 0.33
CA ALA A 77 -14.72 8.15 -0.90
C ALA A 77 -14.26 6.90 -1.68
N LEU A 78 -13.82 5.83 -0.99
CA LEU A 78 -13.41 4.59 -1.65
C LEU A 78 -14.62 3.85 -2.24
N ALA A 79 -15.72 3.79 -1.48
CA ALA A 79 -16.97 3.20 -1.95
C ALA A 79 -17.52 3.93 -3.18
N TRP A 80 -17.50 5.27 -3.15
CA TRP A 80 -17.85 6.10 -4.30
C TRP A 80 -16.92 5.84 -5.50
N GLY A 81 -15.61 5.78 -5.28
CA GLY A 81 -14.63 5.47 -6.31
C GLY A 81 -14.97 4.16 -7.01
N LYS A 82 -15.15 3.08 -6.24
CA LYS A 82 -15.52 1.75 -6.77
C LYS A 82 -16.83 1.76 -7.56
N GLN A 83 -17.82 2.55 -7.13
CA GLN A 83 -19.11 2.64 -7.80
C GLN A 83 -19.03 3.26 -9.20
N TYR A 84 -18.07 4.16 -9.44
CA TYR A 84 -17.98 4.99 -10.65
C TYR A 84 -16.65 4.82 -11.41
N GLU A 85 -15.92 3.73 -11.17
CA GLU A 85 -14.61 3.48 -11.78
C GLU A 85 -14.71 2.92 -13.22
N ALA A 86 -15.84 2.30 -13.58
CA ALA A 86 -16.08 1.67 -14.88
C ALA A 86 -16.59 2.64 -15.96
#